data_AF-A0A6J4HHS7-F1
#
_entry.id   AF-A0A6J4HHS7-F1
#
_cell.length_a   1.000
_cell.length_b   1.000
_cell.length_c   1.000
_cell.angle_alpha   90.00
_cell.angle_beta   90.00
_cell.angle_gamma   90.00
#
_symmetry.space_group_name_H-M   'P 1'
#
loop_
_entity.id
_entity.type
_entity.pdbx_description
1 polymer ?
#
loop_
_entity_poly.entity_id
_entity_poly.type
_entity_poly.pdbx_seq_one_letter_code
_entity_poly.pdbx_strand_id
1 'polypeptide(L)'
;MPTLAVDFDGTIAHYKGYAGRGVFLSPLPGAAEAMHRLKRDGWNLVVFTCRTEEEELRAYLEAHDIPFDAINVGLDPSMECSGKVFADIYLDDRAVTFRDWSSAPGAVEERYRELAASHALDFHVPADAGDTAA
;
A
#
# COMPACT_ATOMS: atom_id res chain seq x y z
N MET A 1 16.08 -12.30 6.52
CA MET A 1 16.07 -10.98 5.86
C MET A 1 14.94 -10.18 6.47
N PRO A 2 15.09 -8.87 6.69
CA PRO A 2 14.01 -8.04 7.22
C PRO A 2 12.85 -7.98 6.22
N THR A 3 11.63 -7.92 6.72
CA THR A 3 10.39 -7.95 5.94
C THR A 3 9.68 -6.61 6.05
N LEU A 4 9.44 -5.99 4.91
CA LEU A 4 8.63 -4.78 4.77
C LEU A 4 7.27 -5.16 4.21
N ALA A 5 6.21 -4.87 4.95
CA ALA A 5 4.85 -4.86 4.42
C ALA A 5 4.60 -3.51 3.75
N VAL A 6 4.23 -3.51 2.48
CA VAL A 6 4.02 -2.29 1.67
C VAL A 6 2.56 -2.27 1.24
N ASP A 7 1.83 -1.24 1.63
CA ASP A 7 0.48 -1.01 1.10
C ASP A 7 0.51 -0.79 -0.43
N PHE A 8 -0.64 -0.97 -1.08
CA PHE A 8 -0.77 -0.82 -2.52
C PHE A 8 -1.43 0.50 -2.94
N ASP A 9 -2.70 0.71 -2.61
CA ASP A 9 -3.50 1.83 -3.11
C ASP A 9 -3.21 3.11 -2.30
N GLY A 10 -2.45 4.04 -2.88
CA GLY A 10 -1.98 5.25 -2.19
C GLY A 10 -0.50 5.19 -1.84
N THR A 11 0.10 4.01 -1.92
CA THR A 11 1.51 3.75 -1.55
C THR A 11 2.36 3.27 -2.73
N ILE A 12 1.90 2.27 -3.49
CA ILE A 12 2.55 1.80 -4.73
C ILE A 12 1.86 2.40 -5.95
N ALA A 13 0.53 2.40 -5.97
CA ALA A 13 -0.31 2.94 -7.03
C ALA A 13 -1.00 4.22 -6.55
N HIS A 14 -1.41 5.08 -7.48
CA HIS A 14 -2.30 6.18 -7.14
C HIS A 14 -3.61 5.66 -6.52
N TYR A 15 -4.20 6.46 -5.64
CA TYR A 15 -5.55 6.21 -5.12
C TYR A 15 -6.43 7.43 -5.32
N LYS A 16 -7.60 7.21 -5.93
CA LYS A 16 -8.66 8.20 -6.12
C LYS A 16 -10.00 7.56 -5.77
N GLY A 17 -10.07 6.90 -4.62
CA GLY A 17 -11.22 6.09 -4.23
C GLY A 17 -11.26 4.71 -4.87
N TYR A 18 -12.20 3.88 -4.40
CA TYR A 18 -12.36 2.52 -4.92
C TYR A 18 -13.02 2.55 -6.30
N ALA A 19 -12.21 2.35 -7.34
CA ALA A 19 -12.64 2.34 -8.73
C ALA A 19 -13.28 1.01 -9.20
N GLY A 20 -13.45 0.04 -8.29
CA GLY A 20 -13.99 -1.28 -8.60
C GLY A 20 -12.95 -2.41 -8.52
N ARG A 21 -13.45 -3.64 -8.61
CA ARG A 21 -12.66 -4.88 -8.61
C ARG A 21 -11.77 -4.94 -9.86
N GLY A 22 -10.50 -5.26 -9.68
CA GLY A 22 -9.52 -5.40 -10.76
C GLY A 22 -9.13 -4.08 -11.46
N VAL A 23 -9.60 -2.93 -10.96
CA VAL A 23 -9.22 -1.61 -11.47
C VAL A 23 -8.12 -1.03 -10.60
N PHE A 24 -6.92 -0.91 -11.18
CA PHE A 24 -5.74 -0.34 -10.55
C PHE A 24 -5.32 0.92 -11.31
N LEU A 25 -5.01 1.99 -10.58
CA LEU A 25 -4.47 3.22 -11.16
C LEU A 25 -2.98 3.06 -11.41
N SER A 26 -2.36 3.99 -12.14
CA SER A 26 -0.93 3.94 -12.46
C SER A 26 -0.04 3.95 -11.21
N PRO A 27 1.19 3.40 -11.30
CA PRO A 27 2.15 3.46 -10.20
C PRO A 27 2.46 4.90 -9.80
N LEU A 28 2.71 5.13 -8.51
CA LEU A 28 3.27 6.39 -8.05
C LEU A 28 4.68 6.59 -8.62
N PRO A 29 5.06 7.81 -9.01
CA PRO A 29 6.40 8.10 -9.51
C PRO A 29 7.48 7.63 -8.52
N GLY A 30 8.41 6.81 -9.01
CA GLY A 30 9.52 6.28 -8.20
C GLY A 30 9.22 5.01 -7.40
N ALA A 31 7.98 4.50 -7.40
CA ALA A 31 7.63 3.27 -6.66
C ALA A 31 8.49 2.07 -7.06
N ALA A 32 8.60 1.78 -8.37
CA ALA A 32 9.41 0.68 -8.89
C ALA A 32 10.89 0.81 -8.50
N GLU A 33 11.50 1.99 -8.69
CA GLU A 33 12.91 2.24 -8.35
C GLU A 33 13.16 2.09 -6.85
N ALA A 34 12.26 2.60 -6.00
CA ALA A 34 12.38 2.46 -4.55
C ALA A 34 12.29 1.00 -4.10
N MET A 35 11.34 0.24 -4.65
CA MET A 35 11.16 -1.18 -4.36
C MET A 35 12.37 -2.01 -4.82
N HIS A 36 12.90 -1.74 -6.01
CA HIS A 36 14.16 -2.36 -6.49
C HIS A 36 15.35 -2.04 -5.59
N ARG A 37 15.48 -0.78 -5.15
CA ARG A 37 16.52 -0.40 -4.19
C ARG A 37 16.38 -1.19 -2.89
N LEU A 38 15.17 -1.32 -2.34
CA LEU A 38 14.94 -2.11 -1.13
C LEU A 38 15.29 -3.59 -1.32
N LYS A 39 14.92 -4.21 -2.45
CA LYS A 39 15.34 -5.58 -2.77
C LYS A 39 16.86 -5.71 -2.81
N ARG A 40 17.56 -4.77 -3.47
CA ARG A 40 19.02 -4.73 -3.56
C ARG A 40 19.69 -4.61 -2.19
N ASP A 41 19.05 -3.86 -1.29
CA ASP A 41 19.51 -3.67 0.09
C ASP A 41 19.15 -4.86 1.01
N GLY A 42 18.56 -5.93 0.48
CA GLY A 42 18.33 -7.19 1.18
C GLY A 42 16.99 -7.32 1.90
N TRP A 43 16.00 -6.51 1.53
CA TRP A 43 14.65 -6.59 2.09
C TRP A 43 13.80 -7.66 1.39
N ASN A 44 12.97 -8.31 2.19
CA ASN A 44 11.78 -8.98 1.69
C ASN A 44 10.63 -7.96 1.58
N LEU A 45 9.90 -7.98 0.48
CA LEU A 45 8.81 -7.07 0.18
C LEU A 45 7.51 -7.86 0.07
N VAL A 46 6.60 -7.63 1.01
CA VAL A 46 5.25 -8.20 0.96
C VAL A 46 4.28 -7.07 0.63
N VAL A 47 3.62 -7.15 -0.52
CA VAL A 47 2.52 -6.23 -0.82
C VAL A 47 1.34 -6.60 0.06
N PHE A 48 0.94 -5.70 0.95
CA PHE A 48 -0.06 -5.95 1.99
C PHE A 48 -1.21 -4.95 1.84
N THR A 49 -2.30 -5.40 1.25
CA THR A 49 -3.39 -4.57 0.76
C THR A 49 -4.76 -5.19 1.05
N CYS A 50 -5.81 -4.35 1.08
CA CYS A 50 -7.20 -4.82 1.13
C CYS A 50 -7.71 -5.38 -0.22
N ARG A 51 -6.95 -5.28 -1.32
CA ARG A 51 -7.29 -5.93 -2.59
C ARG A 51 -7.31 -7.44 -2.41
N THR A 52 -8.26 -8.09 -3.06
CA THR A 52 -8.45 -9.56 -2.99
C THR A 52 -8.17 -10.25 -4.33
N GLU A 53 -7.98 -9.45 -5.38
CA GLU A 53 -7.68 -9.83 -6.75
C GLU A 53 -6.18 -10.12 -6.91
N GLU A 54 -5.69 -11.19 -6.27
CA GLU A 54 -4.24 -11.47 -6.18
C GLU A 54 -3.58 -11.68 -7.56
N GLU A 55 -4.24 -12.39 -8.48
CA GLU A 55 -3.69 -12.69 -9.80
C GLU A 55 -3.57 -11.43 -10.66
N GLU A 56 -4.61 -10.57 -10.65
CA GLU A 56 -4.60 -9.31 -11.37
C GLU A 56 -3.59 -8.33 -10.78
N LEU A 57 -3.48 -8.28 -9.44
CA LEU A 57 -2.48 -7.45 -8.77
C LEU A 57 -1.06 -7.92 -9.08
N ARG A 58 -0.82 -9.24 -9.09
CA ARG A 58 0.45 -9.82 -9.52
C ARG A 58 0.81 -9.38 -10.94
N ALA A 59 -0.12 -9.54 -11.88
CA ALA A 59 0.09 -9.13 -13.27
C ALA A 59 0.37 -7.62 -13.39
N TYR A 60 -0.31 -6.79 -12.60
CA TYR A 60 -0.04 -5.34 -12.53
C TYR A 60 1.39 -5.06 -12.07
N LEU A 61 1.83 -5.66 -10.96
CA LEU A 61 3.17 -5.42 -10.39
C LEU A 61 4.27 -5.86 -11.38
N GLU A 62 4.09 -7.02 -12.03
CA GLU A 62 5.01 -7.53 -13.04
C GLU A 62 5.05 -6.63 -14.29
N ALA A 63 3.90 -6.17 -14.79
CA ALA A 63 3.82 -5.29 -15.95
C ALA A 63 4.48 -3.92 -15.72
N HIS A 64 4.56 -3.48 -14.45
CA HIS A 64 5.18 -2.22 -14.05
C HIS A 64 6.60 -2.36 -13.48
N ASP A 65 7.20 -3.55 -13.57
CA ASP A 65 8.55 -3.85 -13.06
C ASP A 65 8.71 -3.51 -11.56
N ILE A 66 7.68 -3.82 -10.75
CA ILE A 66 7.69 -3.61 -9.31
C ILE A 66 7.97 -4.96 -8.64
N PRO A 67 9.14 -5.15 -8.00
CA PRO A 67 9.48 -6.42 -7.39
C PRO A 67 8.74 -6.64 -6.07
N PHE A 68 8.36 -7.88 -5.80
CA PHE A 68 7.72 -8.32 -4.56
C PHE A 68 8.01 -9.81 -4.33
N ASP A 69 7.91 -10.26 -3.08
CA ASP A 69 8.10 -11.66 -2.68
C ASP A 69 6.77 -12.37 -2.41
N ALA A 70 5.77 -11.65 -1.89
CA ALA A 70 4.44 -12.17 -1.62
C ALA A 70 3.37 -11.07 -1.65
N ILE A 71 2.10 -11.46 -1.75
CA ILE A 71 0.94 -10.59 -1.67
C ILE A 71 0.05 -11.13 -0.54
N ASN A 72 -0.28 -10.29 0.45
CA ASN A 72 -1.20 -10.59 1.57
C ASN A 72 -0.89 -11.80 2.45
N VAL A 73 0.21 -12.51 2.21
CA VAL A 73 0.63 -13.68 2.96
C VAL A 73 2.01 -13.48 3.58
N GLY A 74 2.19 -14.03 4.78
CA GLY A 74 3.49 -14.06 5.44
C GLY A 74 4.48 -14.97 4.71
N LEU A 75 5.77 -14.71 4.89
CA LEU A 75 6.84 -15.47 4.25
C LEU A 75 7.26 -16.72 5.02
N ASP A 76 6.89 -16.82 6.30
CA ASP A 76 7.14 -18.01 7.13
C ASP A 76 5.87 -18.89 7.15
N PRO A 77 5.85 -20.01 6.42
CA PRO A 77 4.69 -20.90 6.36
C PRO A 77 4.44 -21.66 7.67
N SER A 78 5.38 -21.62 8.62
CA SER A 78 5.22 -22.24 9.95
C SER A 78 4.47 -21.34 10.94
N MET A 79 4.26 -20.07 10.60
CA MET A 79 3.55 -19.12 11.45
C MET A 79 2.05 -19.10 11.14
N GLU A 80 1.23 -19.60 12.07
CA GLU A 80 -0.22 -19.39 12.03
C GLU A 80 -0.56 -17.94 12.44
N CYS A 81 -0.94 -17.13 11.46
CA CYS A 81 -1.35 -15.73 11.66
C CYS A 81 -2.80 -15.52 11.24
N SER A 82 -3.50 -14.56 11.85
CA SER A 82 -4.91 -14.23 11.56
C SER A 82 -5.14 -13.54 10.20
N GLY A 83 -4.18 -13.61 9.27
CA GLY A 83 -4.15 -12.85 8.01
C GLY A 83 -3.35 -11.54 8.08
N LYS A 84 -2.91 -11.11 9.27
CA LYS A 84 -1.95 -10.01 9.39
C LYS A 84 -0.54 -10.52 9.07
N VAL A 85 0.12 -9.91 8.09
CA VAL A 85 1.51 -10.23 7.75
C VAL A 85 2.43 -9.89 8.92
N PHE A 86 3.25 -10.85 9.33
CA PHE A 86 4.33 -10.61 10.30
C PHE A 86 5.50 -9.91 9.60
N ALA A 87 5.57 -8.58 9.73
CA ALA A 87 6.60 -7.73 9.13
C ALA A 87 7.38 -6.94 10.19
N ASP A 88 8.63 -6.60 9.87
CA ASP A 88 9.49 -5.74 10.68
C ASP A 88 9.03 -4.27 10.62
N ILE A 89 8.57 -3.82 9.44
CA ILE A 89 8.07 -2.45 9.20
C ILE A 89 6.83 -2.52 8.28
N TYR A 90 5.93 -1.55 8.44
CA TYR A 90 4.80 -1.29 7.54
C TYR A 90 5.01 0.07 6.87
N LEU A 91 4.96 0.11 5.55
CA LEU A 91 4.96 1.33 4.74
C LEU A 91 3.57 1.49 4.12
N ASP A 92 2.85 2.51 4.55
CA ASP A 92 1.41 2.66 4.28
C ASP A 92 1.04 4.15 4.34
N ASP A 93 0.32 4.63 3.34
CA ASP A 93 -0.07 6.03 3.22
C ASP A 93 -1.01 6.47 4.34
N ARG A 94 -1.77 5.56 4.94
CA ARG A 94 -2.72 5.85 6.03
C ARG A 94 -2.15 5.59 7.42
N ALA A 95 -0.91 5.14 7.53
CA ALA A 95 -0.33 4.78 8.82
C ALA A 95 -0.08 5.97 9.75
N VAL A 96 -0.22 5.70 11.05
CA VAL A 96 0.29 6.53 12.14
C VAL A 96 1.34 5.71 12.89
N THR A 97 2.55 6.25 13.03
CA THR A 97 3.59 5.56 13.81
C THR A 97 3.26 5.64 15.29
N PHE A 98 2.94 4.51 15.92
CA PHE A 98 2.79 4.45 17.36
C PHE A 98 4.12 4.74 18.07
N ARG A 99 4.12 5.73 18.95
CA ARG A 99 5.26 6.06 19.82
C ARG A 99 4.89 5.82 21.27
N ASP A 100 3.77 6.38 21.69
CA ASP A 100 3.20 6.24 23.02
C ASP A 100 1.71 6.62 23.00
N TRP A 101 0.98 6.27 24.06
CA TRP A 101 -0.45 6.54 24.16
C TRP A 101 -0.82 7.99 24.48
N SER A 102 0.12 8.81 24.97
CA SER A 102 -0.14 10.22 25.23
C SER A 102 -0.19 11.04 23.94
N SER A 103 0.63 10.67 22.94
CA SER A 103 0.67 11.31 21.62
C SER A 103 -0.25 10.66 20.58
N ALA A 104 -0.52 9.35 20.71
CA ALA A 104 -1.24 8.59 19.69
C ALA A 104 -2.62 9.19 19.29
N PRO A 105 -3.51 9.61 20.20
CA PRO A 105 -4.81 10.15 19.80
C PRO A 105 -4.69 11.40 18.92
N GLY A 106 -3.79 12.32 19.28
CA GLY A 106 -3.56 13.54 18.51
C GLY A 106 -3.01 13.24 17.11
N ALA A 107 -2.05 12.32 17.02
CA ALA A 107 -1.48 11.90 15.73
C ALA A 107 -2.52 11.22 14.82
N VAL A 108 -3.45 10.44 15.40
CA VAL A 108 -4.57 9.84 14.66
C VAL A 108 -5.52 10.90 14.12
N GLU A 109 -5.94 11.85 14.96
CA GLU A 109 -6.85 12.93 14.55
C GLU A 109 -6.22 13.84 13.48
N GLU A 110 -4.93 14.15 13.63
CA GLU A 110 -4.17 14.94 12.66
C GLU A 110 -4.07 14.21 11.31
N ARG A 111 -3.62 12.95 11.30
CA ARG A 111 -3.52 12.16 10.07
C ARG A 111 -4.87 12.02 9.38
N TYR A 112 -5.94 11.78 10.15
CA TYR A 112 -7.29 11.72 9.60
C TYR A 112 -7.69 13.03 8.91
N ARG A 113 -7.38 14.18 9.52
CA ARG A 113 -7.69 15.50 8.95
C ARG A 113 -6.93 15.74 7.64
N GLU A 114 -5.66 15.36 7.57
CA GLU A 114 -4.86 15.44 6.35
C GLU A 114 -5.42 14.57 5.22
N LEU A 115 -5.79 13.33 5.53
CA LEU A 115 -6.40 12.40 4.57
C LEU A 115 -7.76 12.90 4.08
N ALA A 116 -8.59 13.45 4.99
CA ALA A 116 -9.87 14.04 4.64
C ALA A 116 -9.72 15.28 3.74
N ALA A 117 -8.73 16.14 4.00
CA ALA A 117 -8.49 17.34 3.21
C ALA A 117 -7.92 17.04 1.81
N SER A 118 -7.26 15.90 1.64
CA SER A 118 -6.68 15.46 0.36
C SER A 118 -7.62 14.58 -0.47
N HIS A 119 -8.87 14.38 -0.04
CA HIS A 119 -9.85 13.47 -0.66
C HIS A 119 -9.39 12.00 -0.68
N ALA A 120 -8.36 11.64 0.08
CA ALA A 120 -7.83 10.28 0.14
C ALA A 120 -8.76 9.30 0.87
N LEU A 121 -9.81 9.79 1.53
CA LEU A 121 -10.84 8.98 2.20
C LEU A 121 -12.10 8.77 1.34
N ASP A 122 -12.19 9.39 0.17
CA ASP A 122 -13.40 9.35 -0.66
C ASP A 122 -13.53 7.95 -1.28
N PHE A 123 -14.50 7.16 -0.82
CA PHE A 123 -14.67 5.77 -1.25
C PHE A 123 -15.24 5.66 -2.68
N HIS A 124 -15.89 6.72 -3.17
CA HIS A 124 -16.42 6.86 -4.52
C HIS A 124 -16.08 8.26 -5.02
N VAL A 125 -15.21 8.35 -6.03
CA VAL A 125 -15.08 9.57 -6.81
C VAL A 125 -16.30 9.66 -7.74
N PRO A 126 -17.03 10.79 -7.76
CA PRO A 126 -18.08 11.00 -8.76
C PRO A 126 -17.50 10.81 -10.16
N ALA A 127 -18.28 10.24 -11.09
CA ALA A 127 -17.90 9.90 -12.46
C ALA A 127 -17.33 11.05 -13.32
N ASP A 128 -17.18 12.24 -12.76
CA ASP A 128 -16.93 13.50 -13.47
C ASP A 128 -15.55 14.11 -13.14
N ALA A 129 -14.70 13.42 -12.38
CA ALA A 129 -13.30 13.83 -12.17
C ALA A 129 -12.47 13.51 -13.42
N GLY A 130 -12.69 14.33 -14.45
CA GLY A 130 -12.15 14.20 -15.79
C GLY A 130 -10.66 13.88 -15.83
N ASP A 131 -10.36 12.91 -16.68
CA ASP A 131 -9.03 12.63 -17.20
C ASP A 131 -8.54 13.86 -17.97
N THR A 132 -7.74 14.69 -17.31
CA THR A 132 -6.93 15.70 -17.99
C THR A 132 -5.55 15.75 -17.34
N ALA A 133 -4.66 14.90 -17.82
CA ALA A 133 -3.26 15.26 -17.98
C ALA A 133 -2.69 14.47 -19.16
N ALA A 134 -2.58 15.17 -20.29
CA ALA A 134 -1.71 14.80 -21.41
C ALA A 134 -0.23 14.89 -21.01
#